data_AF-A0A3M1PJ05-F1
#
_entry.id   AF-A0A3M1PJ05-F1
#
_cell.length_a   1.000
_cell.length_b   1.000
_cell.length_c   1.000
_cell.angle_alpha   90.00
_cell.angle_beta   90.00
_cell.angle_gamma   90.00
#
_symmetry.space_group_name_H-M   'P 1'
#
loop_
_entity.id
_entity.type
_entity.pdbx_description
1 polymer ?
#
loop_
_entity_poly.entity_id
_entity_poly.type
_entity_poly.pdbx_seq_one_letter_code
_entity_poly.pdbx_strand_id
1 'polypeptide(L)'
;MNDEILAHLDKGHTAADVEVALRLTRTAGIALRPSFIPFTPWTTLEDYRQLFRFIDRHELHDQVAPIQLTIRLLLPPGSSLLQDPRVQESIVAFDEKALLYEWRHPDPEIDALYAQVSRTLAQGIAKGYPDRQLYEQLRQVAFPASVSEMAGFSHSCGQNGHTPRLTEDWFC
;
A
#
# COMPACT_ATOMS: atom_id res chain seq x y z
N MET A 1 -4.81 5.11 -6.70
CA MET A 1 -3.88 6.12 -6.17
C MET A 1 -4.62 7.43 -6.20
N ASN A 2 -4.72 8.12 -5.06
CA ASN A 2 -5.64 9.24 -4.85
C ASN A 2 -4.84 10.51 -4.51
N ASP A 3 -5.02 11.57 -5.32
CA ASP A 3 -4.33 12.85 -5.16
C ASP A 3 -4.74 13.60 -3.88
N GLU A 4 -5.96 13.39 -3.36
CA GLU A 4 -6.39 13.99 -2.09
C GLU A 4 -5.55 13.43 -0.92
N ILE A 5 -5.33 12.12 -0.89
CA ILE A 5 -4.46 11.49 0.12
C ILE A 5 -3.01 11.97 -0.05
N LEU A 6 -2.51 12.09 -1.29
CA LEU A 6 -1.16 12.61 -1.55
C LEU A 6 -1.00 14.07 -1.10
N ALA A 7 -2.04 14.89 -1.25
CA ALA A 7 -2.06 16.25 -0.75
C ALA A 7 -2.01 16.30 0.79
N HIS A 8 -2.75 15.44 1.48
CA HIS A 8 -2.65 15.31 2.94
C HIS A 8 -1.25 14.86 3.40
N LEU A 9 -0.61 13.95 2.65
CA LEU A 9 0.75 13.47 2.95
C LEU A 9 1.85 14.51 2.65
N ASP A 10 1.52 15.58 1.92
CA ASP A 10 2.40 16.69 1.52
C ASP A 10 3.77 16.21 0.99
N LYS A 11 3.72 15.30 0.01
CA LYS A 11 4.92 14.73 -0.61
C LYS A 11 5.38 15.47 -1.88
N GLY A 12 4.71 16.57 -2.23
CA GLY A 12 5.05 17.40 -3.39
C GLY A 12 4.90 16.72 -4.76
N HIS A 13 4.09 15.65 -4.86
CA HIS A 13 3.83 14.95 -6.12
C HIS A 13 2.38 14.46 -6.20
N THR A 14 1.92 14.26 -7.42
CA THR A 14 0.62 13.71 -7.80
C THR A 14 0.73 12.27 -8.29
N ALA A 15 -0.39 11.59 -8.47
CA ALA A 15 -0.44 10.28 -9.11
C ALA A 15 0.12 10.33 -10.54
N ALA A 16 -0.09 11.42 -11.28
CA ALA A 16 0.45 11.60 -12.62
C ALA A 16 1.98 11.68 -12.64
N ASP A 17 2.59 12.30 -11.63
CA ASP A 17 4.05 12.37 -11.50
C ASP A 17 4.67 10.99 -11.30
N VAL A 18 3.97 10.09 -10.60
CA VAL A 18 4.42 8.69 -10.45
C VAL A 18 4.43 7.96 -11.80
N GLU A 19 3.44 8.21 -12.67
CA GLU A 19 3.43 7.62 -14.02
C GLU A 19 4.57 8.16 -14.89
N VAL A 20 4.90 9.46 -14.75
CA VAL A 20 6.07 10.05 -15.40
C VAL A 20 7.35 9.39 -14.90
N ALA A 21 7.50 9.21 -13.58
CA ALA A 21 8.67 8.56 -12.99
C ALA A 21 8.81 7.11 -13.50
N LEU A 22 7.73 6.33 -13.47
CA LEU A 22 7.70 4.95 -13.98
C LEU A 22 8.13 4.86 -15.44
N ARG A 23 7.65 5.78 -16.29
CA ARG A 23 8.03 5.83 -17.70
C ARG A 23 9.52 6.13 -17.85
N LEU A 24 10.03 7.16 -17.18
CA LEU A 24 11.42 7.58 -17.29
C LEU A 24 12.39 6.50 -16.79
N THR A 25 12.08 5.85 -15.66
CA THR A 25 12.94 4.78 -15.12
C THR A 25 12.95 3.56 -16.03
N ARG A 26 11.80 3.17 -16.61
CA ARG A 26 11.74 2.09 -17.62
C ARG A 26 12.56 2.41 -18.85
N THR A 27 12.46 3.62 -19.39
CA THR A 27 13.27 4.04 -20.54
C THR A 27 14.76 3.99 -20.23
N ALA A 28 15.15 4.27 -18.98
CA ALA A 28 16.53 4.19 -18.53
C ALA A 28 16.99 2.78 -18.12
N GLY A 29 16.13 1.75 -18.18
CA GLY A 29 16.45 0.40 -17.70
C GLY A 29 16.60 0.30 -16.18
N ILE A 30 16.06 1.27 -15.42
CA ILE A 30 16.09 1.31 -13.96
C ILE A 30 14.81 0.69 -13.41
N ALA A 31 14.94 -0.34 -12.59
CA ALA A 31 13.82 -0.92 -11.86
C ALA A 31 13.43 0.00 -10.69
N LEU A 32 12.23 0.58 -10.75
CA LEU A 32 11.69 1.40 -9.66
C LEU A 32 10.93 0.48 -8.68
N ARG A 33 11.22 0.59 -7.38
CA ARG A 33 10.49 -0.11 -6.31
C ARG A 33 9.71 0.89 -5.46
N PRO A 34 8.45 1.19 -5.82
CA PRO A 34 7.67 2.18 -5.07
C PRO A 34 7.25 1.62 -3.71
N SER A 35 7.25 2.50 -2.71
CA SER A 35 6.64 2.23 -1.40
C SER A 35 5.26 2.86 -1.30
N PHE A 36 4.42 2.26 -0.46
CA PHE A 36 3.05 2.72 -0.24
C PHE A 36 2.73 2.75 1.25
N ILE A 37 1.80 3.61 1.64
CA ILE A 37 1.19 3.63 2.98
C ILE A 37 -0.33 3.52 2.77
N PRO A 38 -0.87 2.32 2.52
CA PRO A 38 -2.27 2.17 2.12
C PRO A 38 -3.26 2.56 3.22
N PHE A 39 -2.90 2.36 4.49
CA PHE A 39 -3.81 2.61 5.62
C PHE A 39 -3.46 3.93 6.33
N THR A 40 -4.28 4.93 6.08
CA THR A 40 -4.18 6.30 6.62
C THR A 40 -5.54 6.71 7.21
N PRO A 41 -5.62 7.79 8.02
CA PRO A 41 -6.90 8.31 8.53
C PRO A 41 -7.91 8.75 7.45
N TRP A 42 -7.47 8.85 6.19
CA TRP A 42 -8.28 9.29 5.05
C TRP A 42 -8.68 8.15 4.11
N THR A 43 -8.06 6.97 4.25
CA THR A 43 -8.20 5.87 3.30
C THR A 43 -9.62 5.33 3.25
N THR A 44 -10.21 5.27 2.07
CA THR A 44 -11.44 4.50 1.85
C THR A 44 -11.14 3.11 1.27
N LEU A 45 -12.14 2.21 1.31
CA LEU A 45 -12.03 0.90 0.65
C LEU A 45 -11.75 1.04 -0.86
N GLU A 46 -12.34 2.06 -1.49
CA GLU A 46 -12.13 2.34 -2.91
C GLU A 46 -10.69 2.79 -3.18
N ASP A 47 -10.09 3.61 -2.31
CA ASP A 47 -8.67 4.00 -2.45
C ASP A 47 -7.74 2.79 -2.39
N TYR A 48 -8.03 1.85 -1.48
CA TYR A 48 -7.28 0.60 -1.37
C TYR A 48 -7.42 -0.25 -2.64
N ARG A 49 -8.63 -0.36 -3.21
CA ARG A 49 -8.86 -1.04 -4.50
C ARG A 49 -8.19 -0.33 -5.67
N GLN A 50 -8.16 1.00 -5.68
CA GLN A 50 -7.47 1.78 -6.69
C GLN A 50 -5.94 1.60 -6.62
N LEU A 51 -5.37 1.26 -5.46
CA LEU A 51 -3.96 0.89 -5.36
C LEU A 51 -3.67 -0.41 -6.11
N PHE A 52 -4.49 -1.46 -5.92
CA PHE A 52 -4.38 -2.70 -6.69
C PHE A 52 -4.53 -2.45 -8.20
N ARG A 53 -5.56 -1.68 -8.61
CA ARG A 53 -5.75 -1.31 -10.01
C ARG A 53 -4.57 -0.52 -10.58
N PHE A 54 -3.93 0.33 -9.78
CA PHE A 54 -2.71 1.04 -10.17
C PHE A 54 -1.54 0.08 -10.40
N ILE A 55 -1.30 -0.85 -9.46
CA ILE A 55 -0.23 -1.85 -9.55
C ILE A 55 -0.43 -2.76 -10.78
N ASP A 56 -1.66 -3.23 -11.01
CA ASP A 56 -1.99 -4.07 -12.15
C ASP A 56 -1.81 -3.32 -13.48
N ARG A 57 -2.37 -2.10 -13.59
CA ARG A 57 -2.28 -1.26 -14.79
C ARG A 57 -0.84 -0.97 -15.19
N HIS A 58 0.04 -0.83 -14.20
CA HIS A 58 1.45 -0.56 -14.40
C HIS A 58 2.33 -1.81 -14.24
N GLU A 59 1.77 -3.01 -14.15
CA GLU A 59 2.55 -4.27 -14.05
C GLU A 59 3.63 -4.26 -12.94
N LEU A 60 3.34 -3.64 -11.80
CA LEU A 60 4.33 -3.42 -10.72
C LEU A 60 4.42 -4.59 -9.72
N HIS A 61 3.77 -5.72 -10.01
CA HIS A 61 3.66 -6.85 -9.08
C HIS A 61 5.01 -7.44 -8.65
N ASP A 62 6.02 -7.42 -9.52
CA ASP A 62 7.39 -7.88 -9.21
C ASP A 62 8.27 -6.77 -8.58
N GLN A 63 7.76 -5.54 -8.52
CA GLN A 63 8.47 -4.36 -8.00
C GLN A 63 7.95 -3.94 -6.62
N VAL A 64 6.75 -4.37 -6.26
CA VAL A 64 6.07 -4.03 -5.00
C VAL A 64 6.04 -5.24 -4.10
N ALA A 65 6.77 -5.17 -2.98
CA ALA A 65 6.71 -6.22 -1.98
C ALA A 65 5.32 -6.25 -1.32
N PRO A 66 4.72 -7.43 -1.08
CA PRO A 66 3.37 -7.54 -0.50
C PRO A 66 3.19 -6.81 0.84
N ILE A 67 4.26 -6.68 1.64
CA ILE A 67 4.24 -5.89 2.88
C ILE A 67 3.85 -4.42 2.67
N GLN A 68 4.20 -3.83 1.52
CA GLN A 68 3.83 -2.44 1.17
C GLN A 68 2.31 -2.26 1.08
N LEU A 69 1.55 -3.34 0.86
CA LEU A 69 0.08 -3.33 0.77
C LEU A 69 -0.61 -3.45 2.12
N THR A 70 0.16 -3.57 3.21
CA THR A 70 -0.35 -3.66 4.58
C THR A 70 0.25 -2.60 5.50
N ILE A 71 1.01 -1.62 4.97
CA ILE A 71 1.60 -0.57 5.79
C ILE A 71 0.51 0.39 6.31
N ARG A 72 0.57 0.66 7.60
CA ARG A 72 -0.27 1.66 8.27
C ARG A 72 0.56 2.86 8.67
N LEU A 73 0.01 4.06 8.50
CA LEU A 73 0.65 5.31 8.85
C LEU A 73 1.02 5.33 10.33
N LEU A 74 2.28 5.60 10.64
CA LEU A 74 2.77 5.82 11.99
C LEU A 74 2.84 7.33 12.25
N LEU A 75 2.42 7.75 13.45
CA LEU A 75 2.37 9.16 13.84
C LEU A 75 3.32 9.39 15.03
N PRO A 76 4.61 9.65 14.80
CA PRO A 76 5.54 10.00 15.87
C PRO A 76 5.32 11.45 16.36
N PRO A 77 5.77 11.79 17.59
CA PRO A 77 5.87 13.17 18.05
C PRO A 77 6.61 14.06 17.04
N GLY A 78 6.07 15.26 16.80
CA GLY A 78 6.64 16.22 15.85
C GLY A 78 6.31 15.94 14.38
N SER A 79 5.52 14.91 14.05
CA SER A 79 5.01 14.72 12.69
C SER A 79 4.21 15.95 12.22
N SER A 80 4.47 16.42 11.00
CA SER A 80 3.71 17.53 10.39
C SER A 80 2.23 17.20 10.23
N LEU A 81 1.90 15.91 10.08
CA LEU A 81 0.53 15.42 9.92
C LEU A 81 -0.32 15.64 11.18
N LEU A 82 0.30 15.89 12.35
CA LEU A 82 -0.44 16.20 13.58
C LEU A 82 -1.15 17.56 13.53
N GLN A 83 -0.88 18.38 12.51
CA GLN A 83 -1.61 19.64 12.26
C GLN A 83 -2.89 19.44 11.43
N ASP A 84 -3.07 18.26 10.83
CA ASP A 84 -4.27 17.95 10.05
C ASP A 84 -5.45 17.65 10.99
N PRO A 85 -6.60 18.35 10.87
CA PRO A 85 -7.76 18.13 11.73
C PRO A 85 -8.28 16.69 11.73
N ARG A 86 -8.30 16.02 10.58
CA ARG A 86 -8.78 14.61 10.50
C ARG A 86 -7.81 13.67 11.22
N VAL A 87 -6.52 13.95 11.17
CA VAL A 87 -5.53 13.20 11.95
C VAL A 87 -5.80 13.42 13.44
N GLN A 88 -5.96 14.66 13.87
CA GLN A 88 -6.24 14.98 15.28
C GLN A 88 -7.52 14.30 15.80
N GLU A 89 -8.59 14.29 15.01
CA GLU A 89 -9.86 13.61 15.34
C GLU A 89 -9.71 12.09 15.47
N SER A 90 -8.73 11.50 14.78
CA SER A 90 -8.47 10.06 14.80
C SER A 90 -7.59 9.58 15.95
N ILE A 91 -6.85 10.49 16.61
CA ILE A 91 -5.89 10.14 17.68
C ILE A 91 -6.65 9.66 18.92
N VAL A 92 -6.20 8.54 19.47
CA VAL A 92 -6.75 7.93 20.69
C VAL A 92 -5.88 8.23 21.89
N ALA A 93 -4.58 7.95 21.80
CA ALA A 93 -3.63 8.08 22.90
C ALA A 93 -2.20 8.18 22.38
N PHE A 94 -1.28 8.61 23.23
CA PHE A 94 0.14 8.49 22.99
C PHE A 94 0.68 7.23 23.68
N ASP A 95 1.30 6.32 22.93
CA ASP A 95 2.05 5.19 23.48
C ASP A 95 3.50 5.61 23.71
N GLU A 96 3.86 5.82 24.98
CA GLU A 96 5.20 6.21 25.39
C GLU A 96 6.27 5.15 25.07
N LYS A 97 5.91 3.87 25.03
CA LYS A 97 6.88 2.79 24.74
C LYS A 97 7.17 2.70 23.26
N ALA A 98 6.12 2.81 22.44
CA ALA A 98 6.27 2.84 20.99
C ALA A 98 6.76 4.19 20.47
N LEU A 99 6.64 5.26 21.27
CA LEU A 99 6.88 6.65 20.89
C LEU A 99 6.01 7.07 19.69
N LEU A 100 4.74 6.64 19.70
CA LEU A 100 3.78 6.86 18.62
C LEU A 100 2.42 7.27 19.17
N TYR A 101 1.72 8.13 18.44
CA TYR A 101 0.29 8.35 18.62
C TYR A 101 -0.49 7.17 18.03
N GLU A 102 -1.27 6.51 18.87
CA GLU A 102 -2.28 5.56 18.44
C GLU A 102 -3.44 6.32 17.79
N TRP A 103 -3.94 5.80 16.68
CA TRP A 103 -5.09 6.37 15.99
C TRP A 103 -6.01 5.27 15.45
N ARG A 104 -7.31 5.57 15.45
CA ARG A 104 -8.37 4.69 14.91
C ARG A 104 -8.95 5.32 13.66
N HIS A 105 -9.25 4.49 12.68
CA HIS A 105 -9.89 4.98 11.47
C HIS A 105 -11.33 5.44 11.80
N PRO A 106 -11.82 6.57 11.25
CA PRO A 106 -13.19 7.03 11.49
C PRO A 106 -14.24 6.02 10.98
N ASP A 107 -13.92 5.27 9.94
CA ASP A 107 -14.68 4.10 9.48
C ASP A 107 -14.08 2.79 10.04
N PRO A 108 -14.79 2.07 10.94
CA PRO A 108 -14.29 0.83 11.55
C PRO A 108 -14.12 -0.31 10.54
N GLU A 109 -14.78 -0.28 9.38
CA GLU A 109 -14.61 -1.30 8.34
C GLU A 109 -13.22 -1.25 7.73
N ILE A 110 -12.58 -0.06 7.69
CA ILE A 110 -11.20 0.10 7.22
C ILE A 110 -10.20 -0.47 8.23
N ASP A 111 -10.45 -0.31 9.53
CA ASP A 111 -9.64 -0.96 10.57
C ASP A 111 -9.82 -2.49 10.55
N ALA A 112 -11.04 -2.98 10.30
CA ALA A 112 -11.31 -4.40 10.11
C ALA A 112 -10.58 -4.95 8.87
N LEU A 113 -10.61 -4.21 7.76
CA LEU A 113 -9.87 -4.53 6.54
C LEU A 113 -8.36 -4.59 6.80
N TYR A 114 -7.78 -3.58 7.45
CA TYR A 114 -6.36 -3.56 7.83
C TYR A 114 -5.98 -4.81 8.64
N ALA A 115 -6.80 -5.14 9.65
CA ALA A 115 -6.57 -6.31 10.48
C ALA A 115 -6.65 -7.62 9.67
N GLN A 116 -7.58 -7.70 8.71
CA GLN A 116 -7.73 -8.87 7.84
C GLN A 116 -6.52 -9.02 6.89
N VAL A 117 -6.13 -7.97 6.17
CA VAL A 117 -4.98 -8.05 5.24
C VAL A 117 -3.68 -8.34 5.96
N SER A 118 -3.48 -7.76 7.15
CA SER A 118 -2.30 -8.00 7.98
C SER A 118 -2.22 -9.46 8.43
N ARG A 119 -3.35 -10.04 8.87
CA ARG A 119 -3.42 -11.47 9.21
C ARG A 119 -3.17 -12.36 8.00
N THR A 120 -3.78 -12.06 6.86
CA THR A 120 -3.60 -12.82 5.61
C THR A 120 -2.14 -12.83 5.20
N LEU A 121 -1.47 -11.68 5.20
CA LEU A 121 -0.06 -11.57 4.87
C LEU A 121 0.81 -12.39 5.83
N ALA A 122 0.63 -12.19 7.15
CA ALA A 122 1.42 -12.90 8.16
C ALA A 122 1.27 -14.43 8.04
N GLN A 123 0.05 -14.92 7.80
CA GLN A 123 -0.20 -16.35 7.59
C GLN A 123 0.44 -16.88 6.30
N GLY A 124 0.41 -16.09 5.22
CA GLY A 124 1.05 -16.46 3.97
C GLY A 124 2.58 -16.52 4.08
N ILE A 125 3.19 -15.54 4.75
CA ILE A 125 4.62 -15.52 5.06
C ILE A 125 5.01 -16.74 5.90
N ALA A 126 4.24 -17.04 6.96
CA ALA A 126 4.50 -18.22 7.80
C ALA A 126 4.41 -19.55 7.05
N LYS A 127 3.64 -19.60 5.95
CA LYS A 127 3.54 -20.76 5.05
C LYS A 127 4.57 -20.77 3.93
N GLY A 128 5.42 -19.74 3.82
CA GLY A 128 6.44 -19.63 2.78
C GLY A 128 5.85 -19.38 1.39
N TYR A 129 4.71 -18.70 1.28
CA TYR A 129 4.14 -18.36 -0.02
C TYR A 129 5.00 -17.32 -0.77
N PRO A 130 5.18 -17.48 -2.08
CA PRO A 130 5.89 -16.50 -2.89
C PRO A 130 5.10 -15.19 -2.99
N ASP A 131 5.79 -14.08 -3.26
CA ASP A 131 5.21 -12.73 -3.30
C ASP A 131 4.00 -12.62 -4.22
N ARG A 132 4.05 -13.27 -5.39
CA ARG A 132 2.91 -13.29 -6.32
C ARG A 132 1.66 -13.89 -5.69
N GLN A 133 1.82 -14.99 -4.94
CA GLN A 133 0.69 -15.63 -4.27
C GLN A 133 0.17 -14.75 -3.11
N LEU A 134 1.07 -14.11 -2.36
CA LEU A 134 0.70 -13.16 -1.30
C LEU A 134 -0.09 -11.97 -1.89
N TYR A 135 0.37 -11.39 -2.99
CA TYR A 135 -0.32 -10.31 -3.69
C TYR A 135 -1.77 -10.69 -4.06
N GLU A 136 -1.96 -11.86 -4.67
CA GLU A 136 -3.30 -12.33 -5.04
C GLU A 136 -4.20 -12.57 -3.82
N GLN A 137 -3.65 -13.07 -2.71
CA GLN A 137 -4.42 -13.23 -1.47
C GLN A 137 -4.87 -11.89 -0.88
N LEU A 138 -3.99 -10.88 -0.89
CA LEU A 138 -4.37 -9.53 -0.45
C LEU A 138 -5.40 -8.90 -1.37
N ARG A 139 -5.27 -9.10 -2.68
CA ARG A 139 -6.26 -8.67 -3.67
C ARG A 139 -7.63 -9.30 -3.42
N GLN A 140 -7.70 -10.60 -3.13
CA GLN A 140 -8.96 -11.27 -2.81
C GLN A 140 -9.65 -10.69 -1.57
N VAL A 141 -8.88 -10.23 -0.57
CA VAL A 141 -9.44 -9.53 0.59
C VAL A 141 -10.01 -8.17 0.18
N ALA A 142 -9.35 -7.42 -0.71
CA ALA A 142 -9.83 -6.13 -1.19
C ALA A 142 -11.08 -6.24 -2.08
N PHE A 143 -11.21 -7.34 -2.84
CA PHE A 143 -12.30 -7.60 -3.79
C PHE A 143 -13.05 -8.91 -3.46
N PRO A 144 -13.85 -8.96 -2.38
CA PRO A 144 -14.69 -10.12 -2.12
C PRO A 144 -15.68 -10.31 -3.29
N ALA A 145 -15.98 -11.58 -3.61
CA ALA A 145 -16.58 -12.15 -4.83
C ALA A 145 -17.87 -11.52 -5.45
N SER A 146 -18.31 -10.32 -5.04
CA SER A 146 -19.43 -9.58 -5.63
C SER A 146 -19.02 -8.64 -6.78
N VAL A 147 -17.74 -8.54 -7.14
CA VAL A 147 -17.30 -7.68 -8.24
C VAL A 147 -16.78 -8.53 -9.40
N SER A 148 -17.48 -8.47 -10.52
CA SER A 148 -17.15 -9.09 -11.82
C SER A 148 -15.87 -8.49 -12.47
N GLU A 149 -14.93 -7.98 -11.67
CA GLU A 149 -13.63 -7.43 -12.10
C GLU A 149 -12.50 -8.47 -11.96
N MET A 150 -12.83 -9.75 -11.74
CA MET A 150 -11.86 -10.85 -11.80
C MET A 150 -11.40 -11.20 -13.22
N ALA A 151 -12.07 -10.69 -14.25
CA ALA A 151 -11.80 -11.00 -15.64
C ALA A 151 -11.25 -9.76 -16.36
N GLY A 152 -9.93 -9.67 -16.55
CA GLY A 152 -9.38 -8.58 -17.36
C GLY A 152 -7.88 -8.53 -17.60
N PHE A 153 -7.05 -9.17 -16.77
CA PHE A 153 -5.60 -9.04 -16.94
C PHE A 153 -4.94 -10.40 -17.17
N SER A 154 -4.90 -10.77 -18.45
CA SER A 154 -3.97 -11.76 -18.99
C SER A 154 -2.56 -11.17 -18.90
N HIS A 155 -1.86 -11.38 -17.80
CA HIS A 155 -0.45 -10.98 -17.71
C HIS A 155 0.41 -11.99 -18.47
N SER A 156 1.10 -11.50 -19.50
CA SER A 156 2.22 -12.24 -20.08
C SER A 156 3.25 -12.46 -18.98
N CYS A 157 3.53 -13.72 -18.66
CA CYS A 157 4.62 -14.12 -17.79
C CYS A 157 5.93 -13.73 -18.49
N GLY A 158 6.35 -12.48 -18.31
CA GLY A 158 7.62 -11.97 -18.80
C GLY A 158 8.73 -12.72 -18.09
N GLN A 159 9.46 -13.55 -18.83
CA GLN A 159 10.57 -14.27 -18.27
C GLN A 159 11.72 -13.31 -17.89
N ASN A 160 12.13 -13.46 -16.63
CA ASN A 160 13.51 -13.36 -16.12
C ASN A 160 14.01 -11.99 -15.65
N GLY A 161 13.89 -11.81 -14.33
CA GLY A 161 14.84 -11.07 -13.50
C GLY A 161 14.26 -10.94 -12.10
N HIS A 162 14.92 -11.51 -11.08
CA HIS A 162 14.62 -11.08 -9.71
C HIS A 162 14.90 -9.57 -9.66
N THR A 163 13.87 -8.75 -9.45
CA THR A 163 14.08 -7.33 -9.19
C THR A 163 15.09 -7.20 -8.06
N PRO A 164 16.23 -6.51 -8.25
CA PRO A 164 17.20 -6.34 -7.18
C PRO A 164 16.51 -5.80 -5.92
N ARG A 165 16.70 -6.47 -4.80
CA ARG A 165 16.03 -6.17 -3.53
C ARG A 165 16.95 -6.35 -2.34
N LEU A 166 16.66 -5.62 -1.28
CA LEU A 166 17.27 -5.82 0.03
C LEU A 166 16.67 -7.05 0.71
N THR A 167 17.35 -7.54 1.76
CA THR A 167 16.85 -8.66 2.58
C THR A 167 15.62 -8.30 3.41
N GLU A 168 15.35 -7.01 3.57
CA GLU A 168 14.23 -6.46 4.32
C GLU A 168 13.26 -5.76 3.35
N ASP A 169 12.09 -6.37 3.15
CA ASP A 169 11.13 -5.96 2.11
C ASP A 169 10.38 -4.64 2.39
N TRP A 170 10.59 -4.06 3.58
CA TRP A 170 10.11 -2.72 3.93
C TRP A 170 11.10 -1.61 3.57
N PHE A 171 12.36 -1.93 3.27
CA PHE A 171 13.33 -0.95 2.75
C PHE A 171 13.32 -0.96 1.21
N CYS A 172 13.23 0.25 0.63
CA CYS A 172 13.31 0.46 -0.81
C CYS A 172 14.72 0.22 -1.35
#